data_AF-A0A7S1E4C6-F1
#
_entry.id   AF-A0A7S1E4C6-F1
#
_cell.length_a   1.000
_cell.length_b   1.000
_cell.length_c   1.000
_cell.angle_alpha   90.00
_cell.angle_beta   90.00
_cell.angle_gamma   90.00
#
_symmetry.space_group_name_H-M   'P 1'
#
loop_
_entity.id
_entity.type
_entity.pdbx_description
1 polymer ?
#
loop_
_entity_poly.entity_id
_entity_poly.type
_entity_poly.pdbx_seq_one_letter_code
_entity_poly.pdbx_strand_id
1 'polypeptide(L)'
;DIPQQTGWFYPASGKSQVTDALVNPSIIEKPNINDFMISQTWARMGEESRFNCCKILNCGLGLPPRDAIPGMQRLELRDTYRKSVLPRLREFDPDIIFISAGFDAHRKDTMNFGYVGMVEDDYEWVTEQIVKVANSCCNGRVVSVLEGGYKVHGGIVSPFARSVASHVRALVDGGRSRELYDPNDCSWESQFERHILEERERKRQQKQERQMKAMEMARRLYDDE
;
A
#
# COMPACT_ATOMS: atom_id res chain seq x y z
N ASP A 1 10.27 -38.42 -7.18
CA ASP A 1 10.90 -37.25 -6.55
C ASP A 1 10.47 -35.97 -7.23
N ILE A 2 9.39 -35.38 -6.72
CA ILE A 2 8.89 -34.05 -7.12
C ILE A 2 9.23 -33.14 -5.93
N PRO A 3 9.88 -31.97 -6.12
CA PRO A 3 10.24 -31.12 -5.00
C PRO A 3 8.97 -30.62 -4.30
N GLN A 4 8.84 -30.93 -2.99
CA GLN A 4 7.79 -30.41 -2.13
C GLN A 4 7.86 -28.87 -2.10
N GLN A 5 6.80 -28.21 -2.55
CA GLN A 5 6.68 -26.75 -2.55
C GLN A 5 5.96 -26.26 -1.28
N THR A 6 6.55 -25.27 -0.61
CA THR A 6 6.19 -24.82 0.73
C THR A 6 5.30 -23.56 0.67
N GLY A 7 4.03 -23.67 1.09
CA GLY A 7 3.07 -22.56 1.24
C GLY A 7 3.03 -21.98 2.67
N TRP A 8 2.61 -20.71 2.80
CA TRP A 8 2.68 -19.94 4.06
C TRP A 8 1.48 -20.20 4.97
N PHE A 9 1.75 -20.48 6.24
CA PHE A 9 0.77 -20.59 7.32
C PHE A 9 1.09 -19.57 8.43
N TYR A 10 0.09 -18.81 8.88
CA TYR A 10 0.18 -18.01 10.11
C TYR A 10 -0.48 -18.76 11.27
N PRO A 11 0.30 -19.33 12.21
CA PRO A 11 -0.23 -19.57 13.54
C PRO A 11 -0.48 -18.21 14.21
N ALA A 12 -1.50 -18.12 15.06
CA ALA A 12 -1.84 -16.92 15.85
C ALA A 12 -0.74 -16.47 16.86
N SER A 13 0.51 -16.90 16.66
CA SER A 13 1.67 -16.67 17.54
C SER A 13 2.46 -15.39 17.26
N GLY A 14 2.06 -14.60 16.25
CA GLY A 14 2.67 -13.29 15.95
C GLY A 14 4.07 -13.34 15.32
N LYS A 15 4.53 -14.50 14.85
CA LYS A 15 5.80 -14.65 14.11
C LYS A 15 5.55 -14.86 12.62
N SER A 16 6.11 -13.99 11.78
CA SER A 16 6.11 -14.14 10.31
C SER A 16 7.08 -15.26 9.90
N GLN A 17 6.70 -16.16 8.99
CA GLN A 17 7.59 -17.22 8.49
C GLN A 17 7.55 -17.37 6.96
N VAL A 18 8.60 -16.87 6.30
CA VAL A 18 9.26 -17.39 5.08
C VAL A 18 8.79 -18.70 4.40
N THR A 19 7.96 -18.75 3.35
CA THR A 19 7.82 -19.98 2.53
C THR A 19 7.92 -19.72 1.02
N ASP A 20 8.31 -20.73 0.23
CA ASP A 20 8.79 -20.55 -1.14
C ASP A 20 7.71 -20.65 -2.24
N ALA A 21 6.41 -20.64 -1.92
CA ALA A 21 5.35 -20.85 -2.91
C ALA A 21 4.82 -19.56 -3.57
N LEU A 22 5.53 -19.04 -4.57
CA LEU A 22 5.03 -18.04 -5.54
C LEU A 22 4.62 -18.65 -6.89
N VAL A 23 4.20 -19.92 -6.93
CA VAL A 23 3.76 -20.55 -8.19
C VAL A 23 2.44 -19.95 -8.69
N ASN A 24 2.37 -19.67 -9.99
CA ASN A 24 1.20 -19.16 -10.70
C ASN A 24 0.03 -20.17 -10.62
N PRO A 25 -1.17 -19.77 -10.17
CA PRO A 25 -2.32 -20.65 -10.01
C PRO A 25 -2.84 -21.26 -11.32
N SER A 26 -2.52 -20.69 -12.49
CA SER A 26 -2.85 -21.27 -13.80
C SER A 26 -2.08 -22.56 -14.14
N ILE A 27 -1.02 -22.86 -13.37
CA ILE A 27 -0.25 -24.12 -13.47
C ILE A 27 -0.86 -25.22 -12.58
N ILE A 28 -1.73 -24.84 -11.63
CA ILE A 28 -2.38 -25.76 -10.69
C ILE A 28 -3.70 -26.23 -11.31
N GLU A 29 -3.89 -27.55 -11.38
CA GLU A 29 -5.15 -28.14 -11.84
C GLU A 29 -6.32 -27.64 -10.95
N LYS A 30 -7.35 -27.05 -11.56
CA LYS A 30 -8.48 -26.48 -10.81
C LYS A 30 -9.25 -27.62 -10.13
N PRO A 31 -9.37 -27.65 -8.79
CA PRO A 31 -10.14 -28.68 -8.11
C PRO A 31 -11.61 -28.60 -8.53
N ASN A 32 -12.31 -29.75 -8.55
CA ASN A 32 -13.73 -29.76 -8.83
C ASN A 32 -14.52 -29.06 -7.69
N ILE A 33 -15.79 -28.73 -7.93
CA ILE A 33 -16.59 -27.93 -7.00
C ILE A 33 -16.79 -28.61 -5.63
N ASN A 34 -16.85 -29.94 -5.59
CA ASN A 34 -16.94 -30.68 -4.33
C ASN A 34 -15.63 -30.57 -3.56
N ASP A 35 -14.49 -30.76 -4.22
CA ASP A 35 -13.17 -30.63 -3.60
C ASP A 35 -12.90 -29.20 -3.14
N PHE A 36 -13.33 -28.20 -3.92
CA PHE A 36 -13.29 -26.79 -3.51
C PHE A 36 -14.12 -26.56 -2.24
N MET A 37 -15.39 -26.99 -2.22
CA MET A 37 -16.27 -26.81 -1.07
C MET A 37 -15.79 -27.56 0.18
N ILE A 38 -15.19 -28.74 0.02
CA ILE A 38 -14.62 -29.53 1.11
C ILE A 38 -13.31 -28.88 1.61
N SER A 39 -12.50 -28.30 0.72
CA SER A 39 -11.24 -27.63 1.08
C SER A 39 -11.42 -26.36 1.91
N GLN A 40 -12.58 -25.70 1.83
CA GLN A 40 -12.92 -24.52 2.64
C GLN A 40 -13.21 -24.87 4.11
N THR A 41 -13.30 -26.17 4.45
CA THR A 41 -13.40 -26.61 5.84
C THR A 41 -12.03 -26.96 6.42
N TRP A 42 -11.33 -25.92 6.90
CA TRP A 42 -10.16 -25.93 7.79
C TRP A 42 -10.05 -27.13 8.74
N ALA A 43 -11.18 -27.66 9.23
CA ALA A 43 -11.25 -28.74 10.22
C ALA A 43 -11.03 -30.17 9.66
N ARG A 44 -10.99 -30.38 8.34
CA ARG A 44 -10.89 -31.73 7.73
C ARG A 44 -9.78 -31.89 6.69
N MET A 45 -8.89 -30.92 6.58
CA MET A 45 -7.78 -30.95 5.64
C MET A 45 -6.70 -31.92 6.14
N GLY A 46 -6.37 -32.93 5.32
CA GLY A 46 -5.21 -33.82 5.53
C GLY A 46 -3.89 -33.04 5.44
N GLU A 47 -2.76 -33.69 5.74
CA GLU A 47 -1.45 -33.00 5.79
C GLU A 47 -1.09 -32.26 4.49
N GLU A 48 -1.50 -32.77 3.32
CA GLU A 48 -1.22 -32.15 2.01
C GLU A 48 -2.01 -30.86 1.72
N SER A 49 -3.20 -30.72 2.29
CA SER A 49 -4.07 -29.57 1.99
C SER A 49 -3.66 -28.30 2.74
N ARG A 50 -2.76 -28.44 3.73
CA ARG A 50 -2.12 -27.32 4.44
C ARG A 50 -1.12 -26.55 3.59
N PHE A 51 -0.75 -27.05 2.40
CA PHE A 51 0.18 -26.37 1.50
C PHE A 51 -0.52 -25.45 0.48
N ASN A 52 -1.85 -25.53 0.36
CA ASN A 52 -2.68 -24.68 -0.52
C ASN A 52 -3.33 -23.50 0.21
N CYS A 53 -2.82 -23.12 1.37
CA CYS A 53 -3.39 -22.02 2.14
C CYS A 53 -2.99 -20.64 1.60
N CYS A 54 -3.84 -19.65 1.90
CA CYS A 54 -3.73 -18.24 1.52
C CYS A 54 -2.28 -17.74 1.54
N LYS A 55 -1.80 -17.20 0.41
CA LYS A 55 -0.50 -16.53 0.34
C LYS A 55 -0.62 -15.17 1.03
N ILE A 56 -0.12 -15.08 2.26
CA ILE A 56 -0.11 -13.82 3.01
C ILE A 56 1.22 -13.12 2.77
N LEU A 57 1.19 -12.01 2.04
CA LEU A 57 2.32 -11.11 1.94
C LEU A 57 2.24 -10.08 3.07
N ASN A 58 3.11 -10.21 4.07
CA ASN A 58 3.28 -9.17 5.08
C ASN A 58 4.38 -8.20 4.64
N CYS A 59 3.98 -6.99 4.25
CA CYS A 59 4.91 -5.94 3.83
C CYS A 59 5.39 -5.04 4.97
N GLY A 60 4.94 -5.27 6.21
CA GLY A 60 5.40 -4.64 7.45
C GLY A 60 5.91 -3.19 7.34
N LEU A 61 5.03 -2.20 7.52
CA LEU A 61 5.48 -0.82 7.72
C LEU A 61 5.81 -0.59 9.19
N GLY A 62 6.98 0.01 9.45
CA GLY A 62 7.41 0.35 10.80
C GLY A 62 6.69 1.58 11.34
N LEU A 63 6.66 1.68 12.68
CA LEU A 63 6.25 2.91 13.37
C LEU A 63 7.20 4.04 12.97
N PRO A 64 6.70 5.23 12.62
CA PRO A 64 7.59 6.36 12.38
C PRO A 64 8.39 6.67 13.64
N PRO A 65 9.71 6.93 13.52
CA PRO A 65 10.51 7.38 14.67
C PRO A 65 10.01 8.76 15.14
N ARG A 66 10.30 9.12 16.40
CA ARG A 66 9.76 10.34 17.04
C ARG A 66 10.18 11.63 16.34
N ASP A 67 11.31 11.59 15.64
CA ASP A 67 11.93 12.68 14.88
C ASP A 67 11.68 12.57 13.36
N ALA A 68 10.79 11.68 12.93
CA ALA A 68 10.51 11.49 11.51
C ALA A 68 9.97 12.78 10.86
N ILE A 69 10.48 13.06 9.66
CA ILE A 69 9.99 14.17 8.84
C ILE A 69 8.53 13.86 8.42
N PRO A 70 7.57 14.76 8.66
CA PRO A 70 6.18 14.55 8.27
C PRO A 70 6.04 14.26 6.78
N GLY A 71 5.44 13.11 6.45
CA GLY A 71 5.17 12.70 5.07
C GLY A 71 6.13 11.66 4.51
N MET A 72 7.22 11.32 5.20
CA MET A 72 8.11 10.20 4.84
C MET A 72 7.36 8.87 4.80
N GLN A 73 6.43 8.67 5.74
CA GLN A 73 5.67 7.42 5.88
C GLN A 73 4.78 7.14 4.67
N ARG A 74 4.27 8.20 4.03
CA ARG A 74 3.50 8.09 2.78
C ARG A 74 4.37 7.57 1.64
N LEU A 75 5.63 8.02 1.57
CA LEU A 75 6.57 7.57 0.55
C LEU A 75 7.00 6.13 0.82
N GLU A 76 7.25 5.77 2.07
CA GLU A 76 7.54 4.39 2.47
C GLU A 76 6.39 3.45 2.10
N LEU A 77 5.14 3.88 2.29
CA LEU A 77 3.97 3.13 1.83
C LEU A 77 4.01 2.94 0.30
N ARG A 78 4.15 4.01 -0.49
CA ARG A 78 4.17 3.90 -1.97
C ARG A 78 5.33 3.05 -2.47
N ASP A 79 6.50 3.19 -1.86
CA ASP A 79 7.67 2.34 -2.15
C ASP A 79 7.41 0.87 -1.80
N THR A 80 6.71 0.60 -0.70
CA THR A 80 6.33 -0.75 -0.31
C THR A 80 5.40 -1.36 -1.36
N TYR A 81 4.45 -0.59 -1.89
CA TYR A 81 3.63 -1.02 -3.02
C TYR A 81 4.48 -1.32 -4.26
N ARG A 82 5.33 -0.38 -4.69
CA ARG A 82 6.17 -0.50 -5.89
C ARG A 82 7.15 -1.68 -5.83
N LYS A 83 7.81 -1.87 -4.68
CA LYS A 83 8.92 -2.82 -4.54
C LYS A 83 8.47 -4.19 -4.06
N SER A 84 7.35 -4.28 -3.35
CA SER A 84 6.93 -5.50 -2.68
C SER A 84 5.55 -5.98 -3.12
N VAL A 85 4.52 -5.15 -2.97
CA VAL A 85 3.13 -5.56 -3.19
C VAL A 85 2.83 -5.80 -4.67
N LEU A 86 3.04 -4.79 -5.52
CA LEU A 86 2.62 -4.83 -6.94
C LEU A 86 3.36 -5.91 -7.75
N PRO A 87 4.70 -6.09 -7.61
CA PRO A 87 5.39 -7.16 -8.32
C PRO A 87 4.88 -8.55 -7.93
N ARG A 88 4.66 -8.78 -6.63
CA ARG A 88 4.15 -10.07 -6.13
C ARG A 88 2.70 -10.31 -6.50
N LEU A 89 1.87 -9.28 -6.49
CA LEU A 89 0.48 -9.35 -6.95
C LEU A 89 0.43 -9.69 -8.45
N ARG A 90 1.33 -9.11 -9.26
CA ARG A 90 1.44 -9.43 -10.68
C ARG A 90 1.92 -10.86 -10.92
N GLU A 91 2.92 -11.32 -10.17
CA GLU A 91 3.47 -12.69 -10.21
C GLU A 91 2.45 -13.74 -9.77
N PHE A 92 1.61 -13.40 -8.77
CA PHE A 92 0.52 -14.25 -8.33
C PHE A 92 -0.54 -14.48 -9.41
N ASP A 93 -0.66 -13.57 -10.39
CA ASP A 93 -1.55 -13.69 -11.55
C ASP A 93 -3.01 -14.02 -11.16
N PRO A 94 -3.66 -13.16 -10.34
CA PRO A 94 -4.99 -13.44 -9.82
C PRO A 94 -6.05 -13.47 -10.92
N ASP A 95 -7.12 -14.26 -10.71
CA ASP A 95 -8.33 -14.22 -11.54
C ASP A 95 -9.28 -13.06 -11.18
N ILE A 96 -9.15 -12.49 -9.98
CA ILE A 96 -9.93 -11.36 -9.46
C ILE A 96 -9.21 -10.75 -8.25
N ILE A 97 -9.33 -9.44 -8.04
CA ILE A 97 -8.73 -8.74 -6.91
C ILE A 97 -9.83 -8.21 -5.98
N PHE A 98 -9.72 -8.52 -4.68
CA PHE A 98 -10.55 -7.92 -3.64
C PHE A 98 -9.74 -6.92 -2.82
N ILE A 99 -10.27 -5.72 -2.62
CA ILE A 99 -9.67 -4.67 -1.80
C ILE A 99 -10.55 -4.49 -0.55
N SER A 100 -9.98 -4.79 0.61
CA SER A 100 -10.53 -4.40 1.91
C SER A 100 -10.09 -2.95 2.16
N ALA A 101 -10.95 -1.99 1.81
CA ALA A 101 -10.61 -0.58 1.63
C ALA A 101 -10.89 0.23 2.90
N GLY A 102 -9.85 0.40 3.72
CA GLY A 102 -9.84 1.32 4.87
C GLY A 102 -9.32 2.72 4.49
N PHE A 103 -10.01 3.76 4.96
CA PHE A 103 -9.66 5.16 4.75
C PHE A 103 -9.17 5.86 6.03
N ASP A 104 -8.87 5.09 7.07
CA ASP A 104 -8.37 5.53 8.36
C ASP A 104 -6.86 5.83 8.35
N ALA A 105 -6.11 5.47 7.30
CA ALA A 105 -4.71 5.87 7.09
C ALA A 105 -4.53 7.36 6.72
N HIS A 106 -5.62 8.11 6.54
CA HIS A 106 -5.59 9.51 6.16
C HIS A 106 -5.01 10.39 7.28
N ARG A 107 -4.13 11.37 6.96
CA ARG A 107 -3.43 12.24 7.94
C ARG A 107 -4.31 13.04 8.90
N LYS A 108 -5.59 13.21 8.56
CA LYS A 108 -6.59 13.92 9.39
C LYS A 108 -7.44 12.97 10.24
N ASP A 109 -7.30 11.66 10.04
CA ASP A 109 -7.90 10.65 10.88
C ASP A 109 -6.97 10.36 12.07
N THR A 110 -7.52 10.42 13.27
CA THR A 110 -6.77 10.22 14.52
C THR A 110 -6.61 8.76 14.88
N MET A 111 -7.39 7.85 14.28
CA MET A 111 -7.32 6.41 14.59
C MET A 111 -6.00 5.78 14.17
N ASN A 112 -5.32 6.35 13.18
CA ASN A 112 -4.00 5.88 12.76
C ASN A 112 -2.84 6.45 13.60
N PHE A 113 -3.08 7.30 14.61
CA PHE A 113 -2.03 7.93 15.43
C PHE A 113 -0.88 8.60 14.65
N GLY A 114 -1.11 9.04 13.41
CA GLY A 114 -0.10 9.63 12.52
C GLY A 114 0.84 8.63 11.87
N TYR A 115 0.52 7.33 11.87
CA TYR A 115 1.42 6.25 11.45
C TYR A 115 1.79 6.29 9.96
N VAL A 116 0.82 6.55 9.09
CA VAL A 116 1.03 6.57 7.62
C VAL A 116 0.83 7.97 7.07
N GLY A 117 -0.27 8.63 7.48
CA GLY A 117 -0.54 10.01 7.10
C GLY A 117 -0.86 10.20 5.62
N MET A 118 -1.56 9.26 4.99
CA MET A 118 -1.98 9.35 3.59
C MET A 118 -2.78 10.63 3.33
N VAL A 119 -2.72 11.10 2.09
CA VAL A 119 -3.64 12.10 1.53
C VAL A 119 -4.46 11.46 0.41
N GLU A 120 -5.45 12.19 -0.07
CA GLU A 120 -6.37 11.78 -1.13
C GLU A 120 -5.64 11.20 -2.37
N ASP A 121 -4.59 11.89 -2.84
CA ASP A 121 -3.78 11.46 -3.99
C ASP A 121 -3.08 10.10 -3.79
N ASP A 122 -2.78 9.71 -2.54
CA ASP A 122 -2.16 8.40 -2.29
C ASP A 122 -3.17 7.26 -2.44
N TYR A 123 -4.44 7.49 -2.04
CA TYR A 123 -5.51 6.52 -2.24
C TYR A 123 -5.81 6.34 -3.72
N GLU A 124 -5.85 7.43 -4.48
CA GLU A 124 -5.98 7.40 -5.93
C GLU A 124 -4.86 6.58 -6.55
N TRP A 125 -3.60 6.94 -6.28
CA TRP A 125 -2.45 6.25 -6.87
C TRP A 125 -2.41 4.76 -6.52
N VAL A 126 -2.62 4.36 -5.25
CA VAL A 126 -2.62 2.93 -4.87
C VAL A 126 -3.67 2.16 -5.67
N THR A 127 -4.84 2.77 -5.86
CA THR A 127 -5.96 2.15 -6.58
C THR A 127 -5.67 2.04 -8.07
N GLU A 128 -5.13 3.08 -8.69
CA GLU A 128 -4.70 3.07 -10.08
C GLU A 128 -3.70 1.95 -10.34
N GLN A 129 -2.69 1.79 -9.47
CA GLN A 129 -1.69 0.74 -9.62
C GLN A 129 -2.29 -0.67 -9.48
N ILE A 130 -3.22 -0.87 -8.53
CA ILE A 130 -3.93 -2.16 -8.40
C ILE A 130 -4.77 -2.44 -9.64
N VAL A 131 -5.46 -1.44 -10.20
CA VAL A 131 -6.26 -1.61 -11.42
C VAL A 131 -5.36 -1.90 -12.63
N LYS A 132 -4.18 -1.26 -12.75
CA LYS A 132 -3.20 -1.59 -13.79
C LYS A 132 -2.74 -3.05 -13.71
N VAL A 133 -2.51 -3.56 -12.49
CA VAL A 133 -2.20 -4.99 -12.30
C VAL A 133 -3.39 -5.84 -12.71
N ALA A 134 -4.61 -5.48 -12.27
CA ALA A 134 -5.84 -6.19 -12.62
C ALA A 134 -6.09 -6.25 -14.13
N ASN A 135 -5.81 -5.16 -14.86
CA ASN A 135 -5.90 -5.11 -16.31
C ASN A 135 -4.91 -6.09 -16.98
N SER A 136 -3.74 -6.29 -16.37
CA SER A 136 -2.71 -7.22 -16.87
C SER A 136 -2.98 -8.71 -16.61
N CYS A 137 -3.75 -9.07 -15.56
CA CYS A 137 -3.94 -10.48 -15.17
C CYS A 137 -5.40 -10.96 -15.13
N CYS A 138 -6.36 -10.10 -14.75
CA CYS A 138 -7.75 -10.49 -14.54
C CYS A 138 -8.76 -9.67 -15.34
N ASN A 139 -8.37 -9.10 -16.48
CA ASN A 139 -9.22 -8.26 -17.34
C ASN A 139 -9.93 -7.14 -16.57
N GLY A 140 -9.22 -6.52 -15.62
CA GLY A 140 -9.73 -5.40 -14.82
C GLY A 140 -10.74 -5.78 -13.73
N ARG A 141 -10.88 -7.08 -13.41
CA ARG A 141 -11.81 -7.54 -12.34
C ARG A 141 -11.29 -7.17 -10.96
N VAL A 142 -11.80 -6.06 -10.42
CA VAL A 142 -11.54 -5.58 -9.07
C VAL A 142 -12.85 -5.36 -8.32
N VAL A 143 -12.91 -5.83 -7.07
CA VAL A 143 -14.00 -5.57 -6.13
C VAL A 143 -13.42 -4.86 -4.91
N SER A 144 -13.99 -3.71 -4.56
CA SER A 144 -13.60 -2.97 -3.36
C SER A 144 -14.72 -3.01 -2.33
N VAL A 145 -14.38 -3.27 -1.08
CA VAL A 145 -15.31 -3.33 0.06
C VAL A 145 -14.83 -2.31 1.09
N LEU A 146 -15.70 -1.36 1.44
CA LEU A 146 -15.41 -0.34 2.46
C LEU A 146 -15.26 -0.99 3.84
N GLU A 147 -14.20 -0.59 4.55
CA GLU A 147 -13.91 -1.02 5.92
C GLU A 147 -13.86 0.20 6.86
N GLY A 148 -12.66 0.58 7.31
CA GLY A 148 -12.42 1.72 8.20
C GLY A 148 -12.46 3.07 7.50
N GLY A 149 -12.40 4.12 8.32
CA GLY A 149 -12.49 5.51 7.87
C GLY A 149 -13.41 6.30 8.78
N TYR A 150 -12.84 6.92 9.81
CA TYR A 150 -13.60 7.44 10.95
C TYR A 150 -13.68 8.96 10.94
N LYS A 151 -12.81 9.62 10.15
CA LYS A 151 -12.87 11.07 9.94
C LYS A 151 -13.96 11.49 8.96
N VAL A 152 -15.21 11.21 9.34
CA VAL A 152 -16.42 11.55 8.57
C VAL A 152 -16.88 13.00 8.72
N HIS A 153 -16.26 13.76 9.63
CA HIS A 153 -16.54 15.18 9.86
C HIS A 153 -15.34 16.08 9.52
N GLY A 154 -15.62 17.32 9.11
CA GLY A 154 -14.65 18.42 8.99
C GLY A 154 -14.68 19.13 7.64
N GLY A 155 -14.97 20.44 7.65
CA GLY A 155 -15.11 21.26 6.44
C GLY A 155 -16.42 21.01 5.69
N ILE A 156 -16.50 21.49 4.44
CA ILE A 156 -17.65 21.25 3.54
C ILE A 156 -17.73 19.77 3.13
N VAL A 157 -16.58 19.14 2.92
CA VAL A 157 -16.46 17.71 2.59
C VAL A 157 -15.43 17.11 3.54
N SER A 158 -15.76 15.98 4.17
CA SER A 158 -14.87 15.33 5.12
C SER A 158 -13.63 14.72 4.44
N PRO A 159 -12.52 14.54 5.17
CA PRO A 159 -11.36 13.81 4.64
C PRO A 159 -11.72 12.40 4.17
N PHE A 160 -12.53 11.67 4.95
CA PHE A 160 -13.05 10.37 4.55
C PHE A 160 -13.73 10.42 3.18
N ALA A 161 -14.68 11.35 2.99
CA ALA A 161 -15.43 11.46 1.75
C ALA A 161 -14.53 11.80 0.55
N ARG A 162 -13.51 12.66 0.72
CA ARG A 162 -12.56 12.95 -0.37
C ARG A 162 -11.66 11.77 -0.70
N SER A 163 -11.22 11.00 0.30
CA SER A 163 -10.41 9.79 0.07
C SER A 163 -11.21 8.70 -0.64
N VAL A 164 -12.47 8.47 -0.23
CA VAL A 164 -13.40 7.56 -0.92
C VAL A 164 -13.62 8.02 -2.36
N ALA A 165 -13.88 9.31 -2.59
CA ALA A 165 -14.07 9.85 -3.94
C ALA A 165 -12.84 9.63 -4.83
N SER A 166 -11.65 9.80 -4.29
CA SER A 166 -10.39 9.61 -5.01
C SER A 166 -10.16 8.14 -5.38
N HIS A 167 -10.42 7.21 -4.45
CA HIS A 167 -10.40 5.76 -4.69
C HIS A 167 -11.43 5.33 -5.75
N VAL A 168 -12.68 5.79 -5.62
CA VAL A 168 -13.74 5.43 -6.58
C VAL A 168 -13.47 6.01 -7.96
N ARG A 169 -12.95 7.24 -8.05
CA ARG A 169 -12.52 7.83 -9.33
C ARG A 169 -11.48 6.94 -10.02
N ALA A 170 -10.44 6.54 -9.30
CA ALA A 170 -9.42 5.63 -9.82
C ALA A 170 -9.99 4.29 -10.30
N LEU A 171 -10.98 3.72 -9.60
CA LEU A 171 -11.67 2.50 -10.06
C LEU A 171 -12.45 2.74 -11.36
N VAL A 172 -13.18 3.85 -11.45
CA VAL A 172 -14.00 4.19 -12.63
C VAL A 172 -13.13 4.49 -13.83
N ASP A 173 -12.12 5.33 -13.67
CA ASP A 173 -11.23 5.75 -14.74
C ASP A 173 -10.31 4.60 -15.16
N GLY A 174 -9.78 3.84 -14.19
CA GLY A 174 -8.99 2.64 -14.44
C GLY A 174 -9.79 1.52 -15.10
N GLY A 175 -11.08 1.36 -14.80
CA GLY A 175 -11.96 0.40 -15.47
C GLY A 175 -12.32 0.80 -16.91
N ARG A 176 -12.17 2.09 -17.27
CA ARG A 176 -12.32 2.59 -18.65
C ARG A 176 -10.99 2.57 -19.41
N SER A 177 -9.89 2.75 -18.70
CA SER A 177 -8.54 2.68 -19.23
C SER A 177 -8.09 1.23 -19.43
N ARG A 178 -7.26 0.98 -20.45
CA ARG A 178 -6.59 -0.31 -20.65
C ARG A 178 -5.09 -0.21 -20.36
N GLU A 179 -4.68 0.77 -19.57
CA GLU A 179 -3.32 0.84 -19.08
C GLU A 179 -2.96 -0.44 -18.33
N LEU A 180 -1.81 -0.99 -18.69
CA LEU A 180 -1.27 -2.23 -18.13
C LEU A 180 -0.20 -1.87 -17.11
N TYR A 181 0.01 -2.76 -16.14
CA TYR A 181 1.12 -2.65 -15.20
C TYR A 181 2.48 -2.86 -15.89
N ASP A 182 3.38 -1.87 -15.78
CA ASP A 182 4.78 -1.95 -16.18
C ASP A 182 5.71 -1.85 -14.94
N PRO A 183 6.54 -2.87 -14.67
CA PRO A 183 7.54 -2.82 -13.60
C PRO A 183 8.54 -1.66 -13.71
N ASN A 184 8.82 -1.17 -14.92
CA ASN A 184 9.79 -0.09 -15.14
C ASN A 184 9.28 1.27 -14.62
N ASP A 185 7.97 1.52 -14.73
CA ASP A 185 7.33 2.75 -14.24
C ASP A 185 7.53 2.91 -12.73
N CYS A 186 7.44 1.81 -11.98
CA CYS A 186 7.61 1.79 -10.54
C CYS A 186 9.00 2.30 -10.10
N SER A 187 10.06 1.92 -10.82
CA SER A 187 11.42 2.36 -10.48
C SER A 187 11.60 3.85 -10.70
N TRP A 188 11.12 4.36 -11.84
CA TRP A 188 11.20 5.77 -12.19
C TRP A 188 10.41 6.65 -11.22
N GLU A 189 9.15 6.29 -10.93
CA GLU A 189 8.31 7.06 -10.00
C GLU A 189 8.91 7.16 -8.59
N SER A 190 9.48 6.06 -8.06
CA SER A 190 10.11 6.06 -6.74
C SER A 190 11.31 7.01 -6.67
N GLN A 191 12.13 7.05 -7.72
CA GLN A 191 13.27 7.96 -7.80
C GLN A 191 12.81 9.42 -7.92
N PHE A 192 11.80 9.68 -8.74
CA PHE A 192 11.24 11.01 -8.94
C PHE A 192 10.66 11.58 -7.63
N GLU A 193 9.86 10.82 -6.90
CA GLU A 193 9.25 11.28 -5.65
C GLU A 193 10.29 11.59 -4.56
N ARG A 194 11.34 10.76 -4.43
CA ARG A 194 12.44 11.04 -3.50
C ARG A 194 13.13 12.35 -3.86
N HIS A 195 13.45 12.54 -5.13
CA HIS A 195 14.12 13.75 -5.60
C HIS A 195 13.32 15.01 -5.28
N ILE A 196 12.01 14.99 -5.53
CA ILE A 196 11.11 16.12 -5.22
C ILE A 196 11.07 16.38 -3.70
N LEU A 197 11.07 15.34 -2.88
CA LEU A 197 11.07 15.51 -1.43
C LEU A 197 12.39 16.09 -0.92
N GLU A 198 13.52 15.55 -1.36
CA GLU A 198 14.86 16.07 -1.03
C GLU A 198 14.98 17.55 -1.43
N GLU A 199 14.47 17.92 -2.60
CA GLU A 199 14.47 19.31 -3.04
C GLU A 199 13.60 20.21 -2.16
N ARG A 200 12.44 19.72 -1.72
CA ARG A 200 11.56 20.43 -0.77
C ARG A 200 12.20 20.60 0.60
N GLU A 201 12.87 19.57 1.11
CA GLU A 201 13.58 19.62 2.39
C GLU A 201 14.77 20.59 2.32
N ARG A 202 15.55 20.56 1.24
CA ARG A 202 16.62 21.54 1.01
C ARG A 202 16.10 22.98 1.01
N LYS A 203 14.96 23.23 0.36
CA LYS A 203 14.30 24.55 0.36
C LYS A 203 13.83 24.96 1.77
N ARG A 204 13.31 24.02 2.57
CA ARG A 204 12.90 24.26 3.96
C ARG A 204 14.10 24.61 4.84
N GLN A 205 15.18 23.84 4.77
CA GLN A 205 16.42 24.09 5.51
C GLN A 205 17.00 25.46 5.17
N GLN A 206 17.10 25.81 3.88
CA GLN A 206 17.57 27.14 3.45
C GLN A 206 16.70 28.27 4.00
N LYS A 207 15.37 28.08 4.08
CA LYS A 207 14.46 29.07 4.65
C LYS A 207 14.68 29.22 6.17
N GLN A 208 14.84 28.10 6.89
CA GLN A 208 15.11 28.10 8.33
C GLN A 208 16.46 28.76 8.65
N GLU A 209 17.51 28.43 7.90
CA GLU A 209 18.83 29.07 8.06
C GLU A 209 18.78 30.58 7.83
N ARG A 210 18.06 31.03 6.79
CA ARG A 210 17.85 32.47 6.52
C ARG A 210 17.12 33.16 7.66
N GLN A 211 16.08 32.51 8.21
CA GLN A 211 15.33 33.03 9.35
C GLN A 211 16.19 33.10 10.61
N MET A 212 16.99 32.07 10.91
CA MET A 212 17.92 32.08 12.04
C MET A 212 18.97 33.17 11.90
N LYS A 213 19.60 33.31 10.73
CA LYS A 213 20.59 34.38 10.48
C LYS A 213 19.99 35.77 10.63
N ALA A 214 18.77 35.99 10.14
CA ALA A 214 18.06 37.26 10.30
C ALA A 214 17.73 37.55 11.78
N MET A 215 17.31 36.53 12.54
CA MET A 215 17.01 36.65 13.96
C MET A 215 18.28 36.92 14.79
N GLU A 216 19.40 36.27 14.47
CA GLU A 216 20.69 36.50 15.12
C GLU A 216 21.21 37.92 14.83
N MET A 217 21.09 38.38 13.58
CA MET A 217 21.46 39.75 13.19
C MET A 217 20.61 40.80 13.92
N ALA A 218 19.30 40.59 14.01
CA ALA A 218 18.40 41.47 14.76
C ALA A 218 18.74 41.49 16.26
N ARG A 219 19.14 40.35 16.83
CA ARG A 219 19.57 40.27 18.23
C ARG A 219 20.86 41.05 18.49
N ARG A 220 21.86 40.92 17.60
CA ARG A 220 23.11 41.70 17.72
C ARG A 220 22.87 43.21 17.65
N LEU A 221 21.97 43.66 16.76
CA LEU A 221 21.59 45.07 16.66
C LEU A 221 20.90 45.60 17.93
N TYR A 222 20.16 44.76 18.65
CA TYR A 222 19.53 45.11 19.93
C TYR A 222 20.51 45.12 21.11
N ASP A 223 21.54 44.27 21.08
CA ASP A 223 22.55 44.18 22.15
C ASP A 223 23.63 45.29 22.02
N ASP A 224 23.71 45.98 20.87
CA ASP A 224 24.64 47.09 20.58
C ASP A 224 24.06 48.50 20.88
N GLU A 225 22.78 48.61 21.32
CA GLU A 225 22.13 49.84 21.83
C GLU A 225 22.15 49.94 23.37
#